data_AF-A0A942PJ56-F1
#
_entry.id   AF-A0A942PJ56-F1
#
_cell.length_a   1.000
_cell.length_b   1.000
_cell.length_c   1.000
_cell.angle_alpha   90.00
_cell.angle_beta   90.00
_cell.angle_gamma   90.00
#
_symmetry.space_group_name_H-M   'P 1'
#
loop_
_entity.id
_entity.type
_entity.pdbx_description
1 polymer ?
#
loop_
_entity_poly.entity_id
_entity_poly.type
_entity_poly.pdbx_seq_one_letter_code
_entity_poly.pdbx_strand_id
1 'polypeptide(L)'
;LFDEVDAGIGGGVAEIVGRLLAGQGRDRQVLCVTHLPQVAARATWHYHVSKRETEGGARSAVRLLLPQERVEEIARMLGGVQITAATRQHAQEMLEAA
;
A
#
# COMPACT_ATOMS: atom_id res chain seq x y z
N LEU A 1 5.28 -1.67 -15.29
CA LEU A 1 4.21 -0.83 -14.71
C LEU A 1 2.98 -1.70 -14.65
N PHE A 2 2.36 -1.79 -13.49
CA PHE A 2 1.10 -2.47 -13.31
C PHE A 2 0.10 -1.53 -12.63
N ASP A 3 -1.13 -1.55 -13.13
CA ASP A 3 -2.24 -0.78 -12.59
C ASP A 3 -3.41 -1.74 -12.36
N GLU A 4 -4.13 -1.58 -11.26
CA GLU A 4 -5.26 -2.43 -10.87
C GLU A 4 -5.00 -3.95 -10.91
N VAL A 5 -3.79 -4.40 -10.56
CA VAL A 5 -3.47 -5.85 -10.43
C VAL A 5 -4.31 -6.56 -9.38
N ASP A 6 -4.94 -5.77 -8.53
CA ASP A 6 -5.80 -6.17 -7.43
C ASP A 6 -7.30 -6.18 -7.78
N ALA A 7 -7.68 -5.90 -9.03
CA ALA A 7 -9.06 -5.95 -9.46
C ALA A 7 -9.65 -7.37 -9.32
N GLY A 8 -10.71 -7.49 -8.51
CA GLY A 8 -11.45 -8.75 -8.33
C GLY A 8 -10.73 -9.81 -7.49
N ILE A 9 -9.62 -9.47 -6.82
CA ILE A 9 -8.90 -10.39 -5.93
C ILE A 9 -8.88 -9.87 -4.48
N GLY A 10 -8.65 -10.78 -3.53
CA GLY A 10 -8.56 -10.46 -2.11
C GLY A 10 -7.98 -11.61 -1.29
N GLY A 11 -7.75 -11.36 0.00
CA GLY A 11 -7.22 -12.37 0.93
C GLY A 11 -5.89 -12.97 0.47
N GLY A 12 -5.77 -14.30 0.53
CA GLY A 12 -4.52 -15.00 0.19
C GLY A 12 -4.06 -14.83 -1.26
N VAL A 13 -4.98 -14.60 -2.21
CA VAL A 13 -4.62 -14.36 -3.61
C VAL A 13 -3.84 -13.04 -3.75
N ALA A 14 -4.31 -11.98 -3.08
CA ALA A 14 -3.62 -10.70 -3.06
C ALA A 14 -2.23 -10.78 -2.41
N GLU A 15 -2.08 -11.63 -1.37
CA GLU A 15 -0.78 -11.89 -0.76
C GLU A 15 0.20 -12.54 -1.75
N ILE A 16 -0.25 -13.55 -2.51
CA ILE A 16 0.58 -14.21 -3.52
C ILE A 16 0.99 -13.21 -4.61
N VAL A 17 0.07 -12.39 -5.10
CA VAL A 17 0.37 -11.33 -6.08
C VAL A 17 1.42 -10.36 -5.55
N GLY A 18 1.27 -9.89 -4.30
CA GLY A 18 2.27 -9.02 -3.67
C GLY A 18 3.66 -9.66 -3.60
N ARG A 19 3.74 -10.94 -3.24
CA ARG A 19 5.01 -11.71 -3.22
C ARG A 19 5.63 -11.85 -4.61
N LEU A 20 4.81 -12.11 -5.64
CA LEU A 20 5.29 -12.21 -7.02
C LEU A 20 5.87 -10.87 -7.50
N LEU A 21 5.16 -9.76 -7.24
CA LEU A 21 5.63 -8.42 -7.60
C LEU A 21 6.93 -8.05 -6.88
N ALA A 22 7.03 -8.34 -5.58
CA ALA A 22 8.27 -8.14 -4.82
C ALA A 22 9.43 -9.00 -5.36
N GLY A 23 9.15 -10.24 -5.76
CA GLY A 23 10.12 -11.12 -6.42
C GLY A 23 10.66 -10.51 -7.72
N GLN A 24 9.78 -10.01 -8.59
CA GLN A 24 10.18 -9.29 -9.81
C GLN A 24 10.96 -8.01 -9.50
N GLY A 25 10.64 -7.35 -8.38
CA GLY A 25 11.29 -6.13 -7.89
C GLY A 25 12.77 -6.29 -7.53
N ARG A 26 13.25 -7.53 -7.37
CA ARG A 26 14.67 -7.81 -7.09
C ARG A 26 15.59 -7.53 -8.28
N ASP A 27 15.11 -7.80 -9.48
CA ASP A 27 15.91 -7.70 -10.71
C ASP A 27 15.52 -6.49 -11.58
N ARG A 28 14.35 -5.89 -11.31
CA ARG A 28 13.76 -4.82 -12.14
C ARG A 28 12.99 -3.83 -11.29
N GLN A 29 12.84 -2.60 -11.78
CA GLN A 29 11.92 -1.66 -11.16
C GLN A 29 10.46 -2.01 -11.49
N VAL A 30 9.69 -2.32 -10.45
CA VAL A 30 8.25 -2.55 -10.54
C VAL A 30 7.51 -1.35 -9.93
N LEU A 31 6.58 -0.78 -10.70
CA LEU A 31 5.65 0.24 -10.24
C LEU A 31 4.25 -0.38 -10.25
N CYS A 32 3.57 -0.32 -9.11
CA CYS A 32 2.23 -0.86 -8.91
C CYS A 32 1.35 0.20 -8.24
N VAL A 33 0.17 0.45 -8.79
CA VAL A 33 -0.92 1.18 -8.11
C VAL A 33 -1.86 0.14 -7.53
N THR A 34 -2.23 0.27 -6.25
CA THR A 34 -3.04 -0.73 -5.53
C THR A 34 -3.80 -0.09 -4.39
N HIS A 35 -4.97 -0.64 -4.08
CA HIS A 35 -5.74 -0.32 -2.87
C HIS A 35 -5.70 -1.46 -1.83
N LEU A 36 -5.01 -2.58 -2.13
CA LEU A 36 -4.92 -3.72 -1.23
C LEU A 36 -3.70 -3.63 -0.29
N PRO A 37 -3.89 -3.72 1.03
CA PRO A 37 -2.80 -3.64 1.99
C PRO A 37 -1.78 -4.78 1.81
N GLN A 38 -2.25 -5.97 1.40
CA GLN A 38 -1.39 -7.14 1.18
C GLN A 38 -0.35 -6.91 0.07
N VAL A 39 -0.71 -6.14 -0.96
CA VAL A 39 0.19 -5.80 -2.06
C VAL A 39 1.09 -4.64 -1.65
N ALA A 40 0.52 -3.58 -1.07
CA ALA A 40 1.27 -2.40 -0.64
C ALA A 40 2.34 -2.71 0.44
N ALA A 41 2.07 -3.65 1.35
CA ALA A 41 3.01 -4.06 2.38
C ALA A 41 4.30 -4.66 1.81
N ARG A 42 4.23 -5.36 0.66
CA ARG A 42 5.36 -6.02 -0.01
C ARG A 42 6.28 -5.05 -0.77
N ALA A 43 5.90 -3.78 -0.90
CA ALA A 43 6.70 -2.80 -1.63
C ALA A 43 7.97 -2.41 -0.84
N THR A 44 9.09 -2.28 -1.54
CA THR A 44 10.32 -1.69 -0.99
C THR A 44 10.12 -0.20 -0.68
N TRP A 45 9.43 0.51 -1.57
CA TRP A 45 9.09 1.92 -1.43
C TRP A 45 7.58 2.08 -1.52
N HIS A 46 6.98 2.67 -0.48
CA HIS A 46 5.54 2.91 -0.44
C HIS A 46 5.29 4.40 -0.60
N TYR A 47 4.67 4.78 -1.73
CA TYR A 47 4.25 6.14 -2.01
C TYR A 47 2.75 6.29 -1.76
N HIS A 48 2.37 7.35 -1.08
CA HIS A 48 0.97 7.73 -0.88
C HIS A 48 0.60 8.85 -1.85
N VAL A 49 -0.52 8.65 -2.55
CA VAL A 49 -1.11 9.63 -3.46
C VAL A 49 -2.31 10.25 -2.79
N SER A 50 -2.35 11.58 -2.72
CA SER A 50 -3.49 12.32 -2.17
C SER A 50 -3.91 13.48 -3.04
N LYS A 51 -5.17 13.90 -2.88
CA LYS A 51 -5.71 15.11 -3.47
C LYS A 51 -5.71 16.23 -2.43
N ARG A 52 -5.22 17.42 -2.81
CA ARG A 52 -5.30 18.65 -2.02
C ARG A 52 -6.10 19.69 -2.80
N GLU A 53 -7.05 20.34 -2.14
CA GLU A 53 -7.73 21.50 -2.72
C GLU A 53 -6.84 22.73 -2.54
N THR A 54 -6.69 23.50 -3.61
CA THR A 54 -5.96 24.77 -3.64
C THR A 54 -6.86 25.82 -4.28
N GLU A 55 -6.53 27.10 -4.14
CA GLU A 55 -7.29 28.18 -4.79
C GLU A 55 -7.43 27.99 -6.31
N GLY A 56 -6.45 27.33 -6.96
CA GLY A 56 -6.47 26.99 -8.38
C GLY A 56 -7.14 25.63 -8.71
N GLY A 57 -7.89 25.05 -7.78
CA GLY A 57 -8.55 23.74 -7.93
C GLY A 57 -7.81 22.57 -7.27
N ALA A 58 -8.34 21.37 -7.48
CA ALA A 58 -7.79 20.14 -6.92
C ALA A 58 -6.46 19.75 -7.59
N ARG A 59 -5.43 19.49 -6.77
CA ARG A 59 -4.13 18.99 -7.23
C ARG A 59 -3.77 17.67 -6.56
N SER A 60 -3.18 16.76 -7.32
CA SER A 60 -2.63 15.51 -6.78
C SER A 60 -1.23 15.75 -6.22
N ALA A 61 -0.93 15.12 -5.09
CA ALA A 61 0.37 15.10 -4.45
C ALA A 61 0.81 13.65 -4.25
N VAL A 62 2.09 13.40 -4.45
CA VAL A 62 2.72 12.09 -4.20
C VAL A 62 3.82 12.28 -3.19
N ARG A 63 3.86 11.45 -2.16
CA ARG A 63 4.92 11.49 -1.14
C ARG A 63 5.39 10.09 -0.80
N LEU A 64 6.68 9.92 -0.54
CA LEU A 64 7.21 8.70 0.05
C LEU A 64 6.76 8.60 1.51
N LEU A 65 6.40 7.40 1.95
CA LEU A 65 6.06 7.11 3.34
C LEU A 65 7.30 6.64 4.10
N LEU A 66 7.52 7.24 5.28
CA LEU A 66 8.48 6.74 6.26
C LEU A 66 7.96 5.46 6.94
N PRO A 67 8.82 4.65 7.60
CA PRO A 67 8.41 3.36 8.17
C PRO A 67 7.18 3.43 9.09
N GLN A 68 7.10 4.43 9.98
CA GLN A 68 5.94 4.60 10.87
C GLN A 68 4.67 5.00 10.08
N GLU A 69 4.83 5.82 9.05
CA GLU A 69 3.71 6.23 8.20
C GLU A 69 3.19 5.07 7.33
N ARG A 70 4.07 4.12 6.96
CA ARG A 70 3.66 2.89 6.30
C ARG A 70 2.72 2.07 7.19
N VAL A 71 3.01 1.96 8.48
CA VAL A 71 2.13 1.26 9.43
C VAL A 71 0.75 1.92 9.45
N GLU A 72 0.69 3.25 9.59
CA GLU A 72 -0.58 3.97 9.62
C GLU A 72 -1.36 3.83 8.30
N GLU A 73 -0.66 3.86 7.15
CA GLU A 73 -1.30 3.72 5.85
C GLU A 73 -1.85 2.31 5.62
N ILE A 74 -1.08 1.27 5.96
CA ILE A 74 -1.55 -0.11 5.87
C ILE A 74 -2.72 -0.33 6.85
N ALA A 75 -2.64 0.23 8.07
CA ALA A 75 -3.74 0.17 9.03
C ALA A 75 -5.00 0.88 8.52
N ARG A 76 -4.86 2.01 7.82
CA ARG A 76 -5.95 2.72 7.15
C ARG A 76 -6.55 1.89 6.01
N MET A 77 -5.72 1.23 5.21
CA MET A 77 -6.18 0.34 4.12
C MET A 77 -6.92 -0.89 4.66
N LEU A 78 -6.55 -1.38 5.84
CA LEU A 78 -7.20 -2.51 6.52
C LEU A 78 -8.50 -2.12 7.24
N GLY A 79 -8.46 -1.08 8.06
CA GLY A 79 -9.55 -0.65 8.94
C GLY A 79 -10.49 0.40 8.34
N GLY A 80 -10.14 0.94 7.18
CA GLY A 80 -10.89 2.01 6.54
C GLY A 80 -10.87 3.30 7.35
N VAL A 81 -12.05 3.75 7.78
CA VAL A 81 -12.23 5.05 8.47
C VAL A 81 -11.79 4.99 9.93
N GLN A 82 -11.91 3.83 10.59
CA GLN A 82 -11.56 3.69 12.01
C GLN A 82 -10.25 2.92 12.18
N ILE A 83 -9.20 3.65 12.56
CA ILE A 83 -7.90 3.06 12.86
C ILE A 83 -7.79 2.81 14.37
N THR A 84 -7.91 1.55 14.76
CA THR A 84 -7.80 1.06 16.14
C THR A 84 -6.38 0.57 16.45
N ALA A 85 -6.11 0.27 17.72
CA ALA A 85 -4.87 -0.40 18.11
C ALA A 85 -4.72 -1.78 17.43
N ALA A 86 -5.80 -2.55 17.31
CA ALA A 86 -5.79 -3.85 16.65
C ALA A 86 -5.45 -3.74 15.15
N THR A 87 -5.98 -2.73 14.45
CA THR A 87 -5.66 -2.53 13.03
C THR A 87 -4.20 -2.12 12.81
N ARG A 88 -3.61 -1.34 13.75
CA ARG A 88 -2.18 -0.99 13.71
C ARG A 88 -1.29 -2.20 13.97
N GLN A 89 -1.68 -3.03 14.94
CA GLN A 89 -0.98 -4.27 15.23
C GLN A 89 -0.98 -5.20 14.00
N HIS A 90 -2.15 -5.41 13.37
CA HIS A 90 -2.22 -6.23 12.16
C HIS A 90 -1.38 -5.66 11.01
N ALA A 91 -1.34 -4.33 10.87
CA ALA A 91 -0.49 -3.67 9.88
C ALA A 91 1.01 -3.88 10.15
N GLN A 92 1.44 -3.85 11.41
CA GLN A 92 2.81 -4.16 11.81
C GLN A 92 3.17 -5.61 11.49
N GLU A 93 2.34 -6.57 11.89
CA GLU A 93 2.52 -7.99 11.60
C GLU A 93 2.64 -8.23 10.08
N MET A 94 1.81 -7.56 9.27
CA MET A 94 1.87 -7.66 7.81
C MET A 94 3.17 -7.09 7.22
N LEU A 95 3.67 -5.98 7.76
CA LEU A 95 4.93 -5.36 7.31
C LEU A 95 6.17 -6.14 7.77
N GLU A 96 6.12 -6.79 8.93
CA GLU A 96 7.19 -7.66 9.42
C GLU A 96 7.27 -8.98 8.63
N ALA A 97 6.13 -9.49 8.19
CA ALA A 97 6.05 -10.68 7.33
C ALA A 97 6.33 -10.39 5.85
N ALA A 98 6.58 -9.12 5.48
CA ALA A 98 6.69 -8.62 4.11
C ALA A 98 8.02 -8.95 3.41
#